data_AF-A0A7H4P5E7-F1
#
_entry.id   AF-A0A7H4P5E7-F1
#
_cell.length_a   1.000
_cell.length_b   1.000
_cell.length_c   1.000
_cell.angle_alpha   90.00
_cell.angle_beta   90.00
_cell.angle_gamma   90.00
#
_symmetry.space_group_name_H-M   'P 1'
#
loop_
_entity.id
_entity.type
_entity.pdbx_description
1 polymer ?
#
loop_
_entity_poly.entity_id
_entity_poly.type
_entity_poly.pdbx_seq_one_letter_code
_entity_poly.pdbx_strand_id
1 'polypeptide(L)'
;MKKNCWKRFPASVAKLVGSTRQIADNERQYSGTLGRVFALGEAYPELKASENYLALQQSLNEIEEQLQMARRYFNGTVRDFNILVESFPSLLLARLFNFKAEAFFELDSPEEAKSPRMA
;
A
#
# COMPACT_ATOMS: atom_id res chain seq x y z
N MET A 1 -19.67 -18.62 40.21
CA MET A 1 -18.55 -19.19 39.42
C MET A 1 -18.42 -18.43 38.10
N LYS A 2 -17.50 -17.46 38.03
CA LYS A 2 -17.14 -16.72 36.82
C LYS A 2 -15.99 -17.47 36.14
N LYS A 3 -16.28 -18.32 35.18
CA LYS A 3 -15.28 -18.90 34.27
C LYS A 3 -15.89 -18.81 32.88
N ASN A 4 -15.15 -18.32 31.89
CA ASN A 4 -15.41 -18.46 30.44
C ASN A 4 -15.90 -17.24 29.64
N CYS A 5 -15.86 -16.00 30.16
CA CYS A 5 -16.20 -14.80 29.37
C CYS A 5 -15.13 -14.41 28.32
N TRP A 6 -13.96 -15.06 28.29
CA TRP A 6 -12.79 -14.61 27.52
C TRP A 6 -12.55 -15.44 26.24
N LYS A 7 -13.41 -16.41 25.91
CA LYS A 7 -13.29 -17.29 24.73
C LYS A 7 -13.97 -16.74 23.46
N ARG A 8 -14.24 -15.43 23.38
CA ARG A 8 -15.00 -14.81 22.28
C ARG A 8 -14.30 -13.58 21.70
N PHE A 9 -12.99 -13.62 21.56
CA PHE A 9 -12.30 -12.71 20.64
C PHE A 9 -12.10 -13.46 19.32
N PRO A 10 -12.95 -13.25 18.31
CA PRO A 10 -12.65 -13.77 16.99
C PRO A 10 -11.38 -13.07 16.50
N ALA A 11 -10.44 -13.85 15.96
CA ALA A 11 -9.18 -13.41 15.35
C ALA A 11 -9.38 -12.54 14.09
N SER A 12 -10.53 -11.87 13.95
CA SER A 12 -11.01 -11.16 12.77
C SER A 12 -10.71 -9.67 12.77
N VAL A 13 -10.13 -9.11 13.85
CA VAL A 13 -9.69 -7.71 13.85
C VAL A 13 -8.51 -7.49 12.89
N ALA A 14 -7.69 -8.52 12.66
CA ALA A 14 -6.58 -8.49 11.69
C ALA A 14 -7.03 -8.39 10.22
N LYS A 15 -8.33 -8.59 9.92
CA LYS A 15 -8.88 -8.60 8.56
C LYS A 15 -9.50 -7.26 8.13
N LEU A 16 -9.43 -6.23 8.99
CA LEU A 16 -10.00 -4.91 8.69
C LEU A 16 -9.14 -4.09 7.71
N VAL A 17 -7.86 -4.44 7.58
CA VAL A 17 -6.98 -3.96 6.52
C VAL A 17 -6.90 -5.09 5.50
N GLY A 18 -7.29 -4.84 4.24
CA GLY A 18 -7.15 -5.83 3.17
C GLY A 18 -5.72 -6.36 3.10
N SER A 19 -5.52 -7.56 2.54
CA SER A 19 -4.13 -8.05 2.38
C SER A 19 -3.33 -7.07 1.53
N THR A 20 -2.00 -6.99 1.75
CA THR A 20 -1.11 -6.12 0.97
C THR A 20 -1.32 -6.27 -0.54
N ARG A 21 -1.55 -7.52 -0.98
CA ARG A 21 -1.90 -7.86 -2.36
C ARG A 21 -3.23 -7.25 -2.83
N GLN A 22 -4.28 -7.32 -2.00
CA GLN A 22 -5.57 -6.70 -2.34
C GLN A 22 -5.48 -5.18 -2.44
N ILE A 23 -4.67 -4.55 -1.59
CA ILE A 23 -4.44 -3.11 -1.63
C ILE A 23 -3.75 -2.72 -2.95
N ALA A 24 -2.70 -3.47 -3.34
CA ALA A 24 -2.00 -3.27 -4.61
C ALA A 24 -2.91 -3.48 -5.83
N ASP A 25 -3.77 -4.50 -5.82
CA ASP A 25 -4.70 -4.76 -6.93
C ASP A 25 -5.76 -3.67 -7.08
N ASN A 26 -6.29 -3.15 -5.97
CA ASN A 26 -7.23 -2.02 -5.99
C ASN A 26 -6.57 -0.75 -6.56
N GLU A 27 -5.33 -0.48 -6.18
CA GLU A 27 -4.57 0.67 -6.69
C GLU A 27 -4.38 0.61 -8.21
N ARG A 28 -4.02 -0.57 -8.76
CA ARG A 28 -3.91 -0.77 -10.22
C ARG A 28 -5.24 -0.45 -10.92
N GLN A 29 -6.37 -0.87 -10.35
CA GLN A 29 -7.70 -0.59 -10.92
C GLN A 29 -8.06 0.90 -10.89
N TYR A 30 -7.71 1.61 -9.81
CA TYR A 30 -7.93 3.06 -9.71
C TYR A 30 -7.07 3.83 -10.70
N SER A 31 -5.78 3.51 -10.80
CA SER A 31 -4.86 4.13 -11.77
C SER A 31 -5.37 3.95 -13.22
N GLY A 32 -5.80 2.74 -13.59
CA GLY A 32 -6.40 2.49 -14.91
C GLY A 32 -7.72 3.24 -15.15
N THR A 33 -8.51 3.49 -14.11
CA THR A 33 -9.75 4.27 -14.22
C THR A 33 -9.46 5.76 -14.38
N LEU A 34 -8.49 6.30 -13.63
CA LEU A 34 -8.04 7.67 -13.75
C LEU A 34 -7.44 7.95 -15.14
N GLY A 35 -6.65 7.03 -15.70
CA GLY A 35 -6.14 7.16 -17.06
C GLY A 35 -7.24 7.38 -18.12
N ARG A 36 -8.41 6.74 -17.95
CA ARG A 36 -9.58 6.97 -18.82
C ARG A 36 -10.19 8.36 -18.64
N VAL A 37 -10.19 8.89 -17.42
CA VAL A 37 -10.66 10.27 -17.14
C VAL A 37 -9.74 11.28 -17.81
N PHE A 38 -8.41 11.10 -17.74
CA PHE A 38 -7.45 11.97 -18.43
C PHE A 38 -7.59 11.93 -19.95
N ALA A 39 -7.84 10.75 -20.53
CA ALA A 39 -8.12 10.62 -21.96
C ALA A 39 -9.37 11.39 -22.41
N LEU A 40 -10.41 11.49 -21.56
CA LEU A 40 -11.57 12.34 -21.83
C LEU A 40 -11.21 13.83 -21.75
N GLY A 41 -10.32 14.22 -20.82
CA GLY A 41 -9.82 15.59 -20.72
C GLY A 41 -9.06 16.07 -21.96
N GLU A 42 -8.41 15.16 -22.70
CA GLU A 42 -7.79 15.49 -23.99
C GLU A 42 -8.80 15.73 -25.11
N ALA A 43 -9.96 15.05 -25.06
CA ALA A 43 -11.05 15.24 -26.00
C ALA A 43 -11.83 16.55 -25.77
N TYR A 44 -11.75 17.14 -24.57
CA TYR A 44 -12.47 18.36 -24.18
C TYR A 44 -11.55 19.43 -23.58
N PRO A 45 -10.95 20.31 -24.42
CA PRO A 45 -10.00 21.34 -24.00
C PRO A 45 -10.57 22.31 -22.95
N GLU A 46 -11.86 22.62 -23.04
CA GLU A 46 -12.57 23.49 -22.09
C GLU A 46 -12.56 22.91 -20.67
N LEU A 47 -12.69 21.59 -20.53
CA LEU A 47 -12.67 20.91 -19.23
C LEU A 47 -11.25 20.86 -18.67
N LYS A 48 -10.24 20.73 -19.55
CA LYS A 48 -8.83 20.72 -19.18
C LYS A 48 -8.36 22.05 -18.56
N ALA A 49 -8.92 23.17 -19.01
CA ALA A 49 -8.61 24.50 -18.51
C ALA A 49 -9.41 24.89 -17.25
N SER A 50 -10.37 24.06 -16.81
CA SER A 50 -11.12 24.33 -15.59
C SER A 50 -10.22 24.23 -14.36
N GLU A 51 -10.23 25.25 -13.50
CA GLU A 51 -9.49 25.25 -12.23
C GLU A 51 -9.77 24.01 -11.37
N ASN A 52 -11.02 23.54 -11.35
CA ASN A 52 -11.42 22.34 -10.60
C ASN A 52 -10.73 21.08 -11.12
N TYR A 53 -10.51 20.99 -12.43
CA TYR A 53 -9.82 19.86 -13.04
C TYR A 53 -8.34 19.91 -12.71
N LEU A 54 -7.68 21.08 -12.86
CA LEU A 54 -6.27 21.27 -12.52
C LEU A 54 -5.99 20.97 -11.03
N ALA A 55 -6.86 21.45 -10.13
CA ALA A 55 -6.76 21.15 -8.70
C ALA A 55 -6.87 19.64 -8.40
N LEU A 56 -7.75 18.93 -9.12
CA LEU A 56 -7.84 17.47 -9.01
C LEU A 56 -6.55 16.78 -9.47
N GLN A 57 -5.97 17.19 -10.61
CA GLN A 57 -4.70 16.59 -11.08
C GLN A 57 -3.59 16.76 -10.05
N GLN A 58 -3.49 17.95 -9.46
CA GLN A 58 -2.49 18.25 -8.46
C GLN A 58 -2.69 17.42 -7.19
N SER A 59 -3.92 17.30 -6.69
CA SER A 59 -4.23 16.45 -5.55
C SER A 59 -3.93 14.97 -5.83
N LEU A 60 -4.23 14.48 -7.04
CA LEU A 60 -3.90 13.11 -7.44
C LEU A 60 -2.39 12.87 -7.48
N ASN A 61 -1.62 13.83 -8.00
CA ASN A 61 -0.15 13.76 -7.99
C ASN A 61 0.41 13.73 -6.57
N GLU A 62 -0.15 14.53 -5.65
CA GLU A 62 0.23 14.51 -4.23
C GLU A 62 -0.10 13.16 -3.58
N ILE A 63 -1.27 12.60 -3.86
CA ILE A 63 -1.67 11.27 -3.36
C ILE A 63 -0.73 10.19 -3.91
N GLU A 64 -0.37 10.25 -5.19
CA GLU A 64 0.56 9.30 -5.81
C GLU A 64 1.95 9.38 -5.16
N GLU A 65 2.47 10.59 -4.92
CA GLU A 65 3.73 10.77 -4.21
C GLU A 65 3.67 10.18 -2.79
N GLN A 66 2.59 10.46 -2.05
CA GLN A 66 2.37 9.91 -0.72
C GLN A 66 2.29 8.38 -0.73
N LEU A 67 1.67 7.80 -1.75
CA LEU A 67 1.56 6.35 -1.91
C LEU A 67 2.92 5.70 -2.18
N GLN A 68 3.72 6.31 -3.06
CA GLN A 68 5.10 5.87 -3.30
C GLN A 68 5.96 5.98 -2.03
N MET A 69 5.83 7.07 -1.26
CA MET A 69 6.49 7.20 0.03
C MET A 69 6.05 6.12 1.03
N ALA A 70 4.75 5.85 1.13
CA ALA A 70 4.21 4.82 2.01
C ALA A 70 4.73 3.42 1.65
N ARG A 71 4.80 3.08 0.36
CA ARG A 71 5.40 1.83 -0.13
C ARG A 71 6.86 1.69 0.28
N ARG A 72 7.67 2.74 0.04
CA ARG A 72 9.09 2.76 0.43
C ARG A 72 9.27 2.62 1.93
N TYR A 73 8.45 3.33 2.71
CA TYR A 73 8.49 3.28 4.18
C TYR A 73 8.13 1.88 4.71
N PHE A 74 7.07 1.27 4.19
CA PHE A 74 6.67 -0.09 4.54
C PHE A 74 7.79 -1.09 4.23
N ASN A 75 8.34 -1.06 3.00
CA ASN A 75 9.41 -1.97 2.61
C ASN A 75 10.69 -1.75 3.42
N GLY A 76 11.03 -0.49 3.74
CA GLY A 76 12.13 -0.18 4.65
C GLY A 76 11.95 -0.81 6.03
N THR A 77 10.75 -0.70 6.59
CA THR A 77 10.41 -1.24 7.91
C THR A 77 10.42 -2.78 7.93
N VAL A 78 9.84 -3.42 6.90
CA VAL A 78 9.84 -4.88 6.76
C VAL A 78 11.26 -5.40 6.59
N ARG A 79 12.11 -4.71 5.82
CA ARG A 79 13.51 -5.08 5.65
C ARG A 79 14.25 -5.01 6.99
N ASP A 80 14.11 -3.91 7.72
CA ASP A 80 14.78 -3.73 9.01
C ASP A 80 14.30 -4.78 10.02
N PHE A 81 13.00 -5.10 10.02
CA PHE A 81 12.43 -6.18 10.81
C PHE A 81 12.98 -7.56 10.43
N ASN A 82 13.06 -7.89 9.14
CA ASN A 82 13.59 -9.16 8.66
C ASN A 82 15.08 -9.31 9.04
N ILE A 83 15.87 -8.23 8.90
CA ILE A 83 17.27 -8.20 9.37
C ILE A 83 17.35 -8.47 10.88
N LEU A 84 16.47 -7.86 11.69
CA LEU A 84 16.43 -8.10 13.14
C LEU A 84 16.05 -9.55 13.48
N VAL A 85 15.07 -10.13 12.79
CA VAL A 85 14.64 -11.52 13.00
C VAL A 85 15.76 -12.51 12.67
N GLU A 86 16.60 -12.21 11.68
CA GLU A 86 17.68 -13.09 11.22
C GLU A 86 19.03 -12.85 11.93
N SER A 87 19.24 -11.68 12.54
CA SER A 87 20.49 -11.32 13.19
C SER A 87 20.61 -11.88 14.62
N PHE A 88 21.84 -12.20 15.04
CA PHE A 88 22.15 -12.54 16.42
C PHE A 88 22.34 -11.27 17.26
N PRO A 89 21.81 -11.16 18.49
CA PRO A 89 21.16 -12.21 19.30
C PRO A 89 19.63 -12.31 19.14
N SER A 90 19.01 -11.37 18.42
CA SER A 90 17.55 -11.28 18.27
C SER A 90 16.92 -12.53 17.65
N LEU A 91 17.64 -13.29 16.83
CA LEU A 91 17.22 -14.59 16.28
C LEU A 91 16.77 -15.59 17.36
N LEU A 92 17.41 -15.58 18.55
CA LEU A 92 17.03 -16.48 19.65
C LEU A 92 15.66 -16.10 20.22
N LEU A 93 15.43 -14.80 20.42
CA LEU A 93 14.14 -14.28 20.86
C LEU A 93 13.08 -14.47 19.77
N ALA A 94 13.44 -14.24 18.50
CA ALA A 94 12.56 -14.42 17.37
C ALA A 94 12.05 -15.87 17.28
N ARG A 95 12.94 -16.86 17.46
CA ARG A 95 12.54 -18.28 17.50
C ARG A 95 11.70 -18.64 18.72
N LEU A 96 12.01 -18.08 19.90
CA LEU A 96 11.27 -18.33 21.13
C LEU A 96 9.83 -17.80 21.06
N PHE A 97 9.65 -16.60 20.48
CA PHE A 97 8.36 -15.94 20.31
C PHE A 97 7.71 -16.19 18.95
N ASN A 98 8.32 -17.02 18.09
CA ASN A 98 7.84 -17.39 16.76
C ASN A 98 7.62 -16.21 15.80
N PHE A 99 8.46 -15.17 15.89
CA PHE A 99 8.53 -14.10 14.90
C PHE A 99 9.12 -14.64 13.60
N LYS A 100 8.44 -14.38 12.48
CA LYS A 100 8.83 -14.82 11.13
C LYS A 100 9.08 -13.60 10.26
N ALA A 101 9.92 -13.76 9.24
CA ALA A 101 10.12 -12.72 8.24
C ALA A 101 8.79 -12.39 7.55
N GLU A 102 8.56 -11.10 7.33
CA GLU A 102 7.38 -10.57 6.65
C GLU A 102 7.68 -10.33 5.17
N ALA A 103 6.65 -10.42 4.33
CA ALA A 103 6.77 -10.19 2.90
C ALA A 103 6.79 -8.70 2.56
N PHE A 104 7.59 -8.33 1.56
CA PHE A 104 7.62 -6.97 1.02
C PHE A 104 6.33 -6.63 0.28
N PHE A 105 6.04 -5.33 0.21
CA PHE A 105 5.04 -4.75 -0.66
C PHE A 105 5.64 -4.54 -2.05
N GLU A 106 5.60 -5.60 -2.86
CA GLU A 106 6.09 -5.60 -4.25
C GLU A 106 4.93 -5.73 -5.23
N LEU A 107 5.01 -4.97 -6.33
CA LEU A 107 4.23 -5.23 -7.53
C LEU A 107 4.98 -6.30 -8.32
N ASP A 108 4.27 -7.23 -8.97
CA ASP A 108 4.84 -8.43 -9.61
C ASP A 108 5.86 -8.12 -10.74
N SER A 109 6.13 -6.86 -11.08
CA SER A 109 7.07 -6.43 -12.12
C SER A 109 7.84 -5.15 -11.74
N PRO A 110 9.17 -5.10 -11.91
CA PRO A 110 9.99 -3.88 -11.70
C PRO A 110 9.67 -2.75 -12.71
N GLU A 111 8.99 -3.04 -13.82
CA GLU A 111 8.48 -2.02 -14.75
C GLU A 111 7.26 -1.28 -14.15
N GLU A 112 6.42 -1.95 -13.36
CA GLU A 112 5.27 -1.35 -12.66
C GLU A 112 5.69 -0.48 -11.46
N ALA A 113 6.93 -0.65 -10.96
CA ALA A 113 7.51 0.20 -9.93
C ALA A 113 7.84 1.61 -10.43
N LYS A 114 7.93 1.81 -11.74
CA LYS A 114 7.83 3.14 -12.34
C LYS A 114 6.35 3.46 -12.53
N SER A 115 5.73 3.97 -11.48
CA SER A 115 4.40 4.57 -11.63
C SER A 115 4.44 5.58 -12.78
N PRO A 116 3.46 5.56 -13.71
CA PRO A 116 3.40 6.55 -14.77
C PRO A 116 3.29 7.92 -14.10
N ARG A 117 4.35 8.74 -14.19
CA ARG A 117 4.27 10.15 -13.82
C ARG A 117 3.18 10.75 -14.68
N MET A 118 2.04 11.09 -14.07
CA MET A 118 1.00 11.85 -14.74
C MET A 118 1.59 13.24 -14.98
N ALA A 119 1.93 13.50 -16.24
CA ALA A 119 2.53 14.74 -16.71
C ALA A 119 1.46 15.79 -17.02
#